data_AF-A0A3D1Z5V5-F1
#
_entry.id   AF-A0A3D1Z5V5-F1
#
_cell.length_a   1.000
_cell.length_b   1.000
_cell.length_c   1.000
_cell.angle_alpha   90.00
_cell.angle_beta   90.00
_cell.angle_gamma   90.00
#
_symmetry.space_group_name_H-M   'P 1'
#
loop_
_entity.id
_entity.type
_entity.pdbx_description
1 polymer ?
#
loop_
_entity_poly.entity_id
_entity_poly.type
_entity_poly.pdbx_seq_one_letter_code
_entity_poly.pdbx_strand_id
1 'polypeptide(L)'
;MLKLKPASLVAIAIFGFSQLAFVPTVLAKENPSQQTSSIQASRYQQDAELIKHTFESQLYTLNASTAGHYGLRMFRQTLDPKYSAAVWSDMARVASTLNEIAAEIHTPKQAKAYGQKKLQYYKTKGTVRTQMRYEVTKDKPEYLFLGIDLLGAMARADEYGLKHKDDKHLHNLIRQFDFKPYATDPEMIKAWAAQLANQVYWLRQLDEQDVVDDFILAFQTTYPDSQDKQLSDQQYANKIYGLTHIVFAASEYYQQPIDNKEFAWIYDYFDKNIEQILTRTKEDVVAEVGISYLLAGKLDSPTLADTQATIAHAIDMKKGMIPSTDGDFELRKGEHRNVLAIMLLNWQGTNAAPTISKQPAVFSDLPYGLVKK
;
A
#
# COMPACT_ATOMS: atom_id res chain seq x y z
N MET A 1 -52.96 68.89 0.17
CA MET A 1 -53.91 68.98 -0.95
C MET A 1 -54.19 67.57 -1.46
N LEU A 2 -55.48 67.17 -1.39
CA LEU A 2 -56.20 66.13 -2.16
C LEU A 2 -55.57 64.72 -2.35
N LYS A 3 -56.25 63.57 -2.21
CA LYS A 3 -57.60 63.15 -1.77
C LYS A 3 -57.62 61.60 -1.61
N LEU A 4 -58.35 61.12 -0.58
CA LEU A 4 -59.23 59.92 -0.44
C LEU A 4 -58.87 58.57 -1.12
N LYS A 5 -58.72 57.41 -0.40
CA LYS A 5 -59.72 56.51 0.27
C LYS A 5 -60.64 55.71 -0.70
N PRO A 6 -61.31 54.60 -0.30
CA PRO A 6 -60.95 53.40 0.51
C PRO A 6 -61.63 52.08 -0.02
N ALA A 7 -61.81 51.07 0.86
CA ALA A 7 -62.77 49.93 0.83
C ALA A 7 -62.18 48.57 0.36
N SER A 8 -62.45 47.39 0.95
CA SER A 8 -63.52 46.95 1.86
C SER A 8 -63.08 45.79 2.76
N LEU A 9 -63.71 45.74 3.94
CA LEU A 9 -63.81 44.58 4.82
C LEU A 9 -64.60 43.44 4.15
N VAL A 10 -64.22 42.19 4.45
CA VAL A 10 -65.19 41.13 4.76
C VAL A 10 -64.73 40.45 6.04
N ALA A 11 -65.60 40.48 7.04
CA ALA A 11 -65.51 39.73 8.28
C ALA A 11 -66.39 38.48 8.15
N ILE A 12 -65.88 37.33 8.57
CA ILE A 12 -66.69 36.20 9.02
C ILE A 12 -66.05 35.70 10.32
N ALA A 13 -66.79 35.87 11.42
CA ALA A 13 -66.56 35.23 12.71
C ALA A 13 -66.95 33.74 12.59
N ILE A 14 -66.44 32.80 13.42
CA ILE A 14 -67.10 32.37 14.67
C ILE A 14 -66.40 31.06 15.16
N PHE A 15 -66.34 30.88 16.50
CA PHE A 15 -66.05 29.67 17.34
C PHE A 15 -64.71 28.93 17.08
N GLY A 16 -63.80 28.73 18.04
CA GLY A 16 -64.01 28.36 19.43
C GLY A 16 -63.98 26.84 19.58
N PHE A 17 -62.79 26.22 19.65
CA PHE A 17 -62.55 24.94 20.33
C PHE A 17 -61.06 24.79 20.64
N SER A 18 -60.76 24.79 21.93
CA SER A 18 -59.51 24.30 22.50
C SER A 18 -59.39 22.80 22.26
N GLN A 19 -58.38 22.37 21.52
CA GLN A 19 -57.87 21.01 21.57
C GLN A 19 -56.34 21.03 21.72
N LEU A 20 -55.89 20.50 22.85
CA LEU A 20 -54.52 20.11 23.12
C LEU A 20 -54.08 19.13 22.03
N ALA A 21 -53.24 19.59 21.10
CA ALA A 21 -52.52 18.68 20.22
C ALA A 21 -51.37 18.05 21.03
N PHE A 22 -51.58 16.81 21.45
CA PHE A 22 -50.50 15.89 21.80
C PHE A 22 -49.55 15.82 20.61
N VAL A 23 -48.34 16.39 20.75
CA VAL A 23 -47.23 16.07 19.86
C VAL A 23 -46.80 14.65 20.21
N PRO A 24 -46.89 13.67 19.30
CA PRO A 24 -46.25 12.40 19.55
C PRO A 24 -44.75 12.66 19.46
N THR A 25 -44.07 12.61 20.59
CA THR A 25 -42.62 12.46 20.64
C THR A 25 -42.30 11.12 20.00
N VAL A 26 -42.09 11.12 18.68
CA VAL A 26 -41.41 10.03 18.01
C VAL A 26 -39.97 10.09 18.49
N LEU A 27 -39.70 9.42 19.61
CA LEU A 27 -38.37 8.94 19.91
C LEU A 27 -38.02 7.98 18.77
N ALA A 28 -37.31 8.51 17.77
CA ALA A 28 -36.59 7.69 16.83
C ALA A 28 -35.71 6.76 17.68
N LYS A 29 -36.03 5.46 17.68
CA LYS A 29 -35.11 4.44 18.18
C LYS A 29 -33.89 4.50 17.26
N GLU A 30 -32.86 5.26 17.69
CA GLU A 30 -31.55 5.12 17.09
C GLU A 30 -31.15 3.64 17.20
N ASN A 31 -30.84 3.03 16.06
CA ASN A 31 -30.39 1.66 16.02
C ASN A 31 -29.03 1.61 16.75
N PRO A 32 -28.88 0.83 17.84
CA PRO A 32 -27.62 0.77 18.59
C PRO A 32 -26.42 0.37 17.72
N SER A 33 -26.67 -0.36 16.62
CA SER A 33 -25.66 -0.76 15.64
C SER A 33 -25.06 0.41 14.84
N GLN A 34 -25.87 1.40 14.44
CA GLN A 34 -25.40 2.57 13.68
C GLN A 34 -24.63 3.56 14.56
N GLN A 35 -25.03 3.70 15.83
CA GLN A 35 -24.32 4.53 16.78
C GLN A 35 -22.95 3.92 17.13
N THR A 36 -22.90 2.61 17.36
CA THR A 36 -21.64 1.89 17.63
C THR A 36 -20.67 1.92 16.45
N SER A 37 -21.15 1.75 15.21
CA SER A 37 -20.31 1.82 14.02
C SER A 37 -19.73 3.22 13.79
N SER A 38 -20.52 4.27 14.02
CA SER A 38 -20.04 5.67 13.90
C SER A 38 -18.99 6.04 14.95
N ILE A 39 -19.16 5.56 16.19
CA ILE A 39 -18.19 5.79 17.28
C ILE A 39 -16.89 5.04 16.99
N GLN A 40 -16.97 3.79 16.53
CA GLN A 40 -15.78 3.00 16.20
C GLN A 40 -15.01 3.58 15.02
N ALA A 41 -15.71 4.04 13.97
CA ALA A 41 -15.09 4.77 12.87
C ALA A 41 -14.39 6.06 13.35
N SER A 42 -15.02 6.81 14.26
CA SER A 42 -14.40 8.02 14.83
C SER A 42 -13.15 7.72 15.67
N ARG A 43 -13.12 6.57 16.35
CA ARG A 43 -11.95 6.13 17.13
C ARG A 43 -10.78 5.72 16.23
N TYR A 44 -11.03 4.91 15.19
CA TYR A 44 -9.97 4.52 14.26
C TYR A 44 -9.34 5.73 13.55
N GLN A 45 -10.14 6.75 13.23
CA GLN A 45 -9.62 8.01 12.69
C GLN A 45 -8.70 8.73 13.69
N GLN A 46 -9.05 8.76 14.98
CA GLN A 46 -8.21 9.35 16.02
C GLN A 46 -6.91 8.56 16.22
N ASP A 47 -6.99 7.24 16.21
CA ASP A 47 -5.84 6.34 16.31
C ASP A 47 -4.88 6.55 15.12
N ALA A 48 -5.42 6.65 13.90
CA ALA A 48 -4.64 6.97 12.71
C ALA A 48 -3.97 8.35 12.80
N GLU A 49 -4.68 9.37 13.28
CA GLU A 49 -4.13 10.72 13.43
C GLU A 49 -3.04 10.78 14.50
N LEU A 50 -3.15 10.00 15.57
CA LEU A 50 -2.10 9.86 16.58
C LEU A 50 -0.81 9.32 15.96
N ILE A 51 -0.89 8.21 15.21
CA ILE A 51 0.28 7.63 14.53
C ILE A 51 0.87 8.63 13.52
N LYS A 52 0.00 9.25 12.72
CA LYS A 52 0.40 10.26 11.74
C LYS A 52 1.14 11.42 12.39
N HIS A 53 0.63 11.95 13.50
CA HIS A 53 1.29 13.04 14.24
C HIS A 53 2.69 12.64 14.75
N THR A 54 2.83 11.43 15.30
CA THR A 54 4.12 10.89 15.76
C THR A 54 5.17 10.84 14.64
N PHE A 55 4.77 10.41 13.45
CA PHE A 55 5.67 10.34 12.29
C PHE A 55 5.94 11.70 11.66
N GLU A 56 4.91 12.51 11.43
CA GLU A 56 5.05 13.80 10.76
C GLU A 56 5.89 14.80 11.57
N SER A 57 5.79 14.77 12.90
CA SER A 57 6.59 15.62 13.79
C SER A 57 8.09 15.32 13.74
N GLN A 58 8.48 14.15 13.23
CA GLN A 58 9.86 13.67 13.17
C GLN A 58 10.27 13.23 11.77
N LEU A 59 9.49 13.54 10.73
CA LEU A 59 9.70 13.07 9.36
C LEU A 59 11.07 13.48 8.82
N TYR A 60 11.57 14.64 9.25
CA TYR A 60 12.89 15.19 8.90
C TYR A 60 14.07 14.34 9.40
N THR A 61 13.85 13.41 10.34
CA THR A 61 14.87 12.50 10.86
C THR A 61 15.06 11.26 9.99
N LEU A 62 14.11 11.00 9.07
CA LEU A 62 14.13 9.83 8.20
C LEU A 62 15.01 10.10 6.98
N ASN A 63 15.67 9.05 6.49
CA ASN A 63 16.40 9.14 5.22
C ASN A 63 15.43 9.28 4.04
N ALA A 64 15.93 9.71 2.89
CA ALA A 64 15.15 9.94 1.66
C ALA A 64 14.25 8.76 1.26
N SER A 65 14.75 7.52 1.37
CA SER A 65 13.98 6.33 1.01
C SER A 65 12.78 6.14 1.94
N THR A 66 13.02 6.18 3.26
CA THR A 66 11.97 5.98 4.27
C THR A 66 10.98 7.15 4.28
N ALA A 67 11.44 8.40 4.19
CA ALA A 67 10.57 9.57 4.11
C ALA A 67 9.73 9.57 2.84
N GLY A 68 10.33 9.21 1.69
CA GLY A 68 9.65 9.10 0.41
C GLY A 68 8.61 7.99 0.39
N HIS A 69 8.91 6.85 1.01
CA HIS A 69 7.99 5.73 1.18
C HIS A 69 6.73 6.12 1.97
N TYR A 70 6.91 6.84 3.08
CA TYR A 70 5.82 7.40 3.89
C TYR A 70 5.04 8.45 3.11
N GLY A 71 5.75 9.46 2.59
CA GLY A 71 5.16 10.62 1.93
C GLY A 71 4.37 10.26 0.68
N LEU A 72 4.84 9.30 -0.13
CA LEU A 72 4.10 8.84 -1.30
C LEU A 72 2.76 8.20 -0.93
N ARG A 73 2.74 7.33 0.08
CA ARG A 73 1.50 6.71 0.55
C ARG A 73 0.54 7.72 1.12
N MET A 74 1.03 8.63 1.94
CA MET A 74 0.20 9.68 2.50
C MET A 74 -0.31 10.65 1.43
N PHE A 75 0.49 10.98 0.41
CA PHE A 75 0.02 11.72 -0.76
C PHE A 75 -1.10 10.97 -1.48
N ARG A 76 -0.94 9.66 -1.73
CA ARG A 76 -1.99 8.83 -2.35
C ARG A 76 -3.27 8.75 -1.53
N GLN A 77 -3.19 8.78 -0.21
CA GLN A 77 -4.40 8.80 0.62
C GLN A 77 -5.05 10.18 0.66
N THR A 78 -4.27 11.25 0.80
CA THR A 78 -4.82 12.57 1.17
C THR A 78 -4.86 13.59 0.05
N LEU A 79 -4.10 13.37 -1.03
CA LEU A 79 -3.76 14.35 -2.05
C LEU A 79 -3.14 15.65 -1.48
N ASP A 80 -2.64 15.62 -0.25
CA ASP A 80 -2.12 16.79 0.44
C ASP A 80 -0.73 17.18 -0.13
N PRO A 81 -0.59 18.39 -0.70
CA PRO A 81 0.68 18.84 -1.27
C PRO A 81 1.81 18.98 -0.24
N LYS A 82 1.54 18.94 1.07
CA LYS A 82 2.61 18.96 2.08
C LYS A 82 3.61 17.79 1.93
N TYR A 83 3.18 16.67 1.34
CA TYR A 83 4.06 15.51 1.10
C TYR A 83 4.90 15.63 -0.17
N SER A 84 4.76 16.70 -0.97
CA SER A 84 5.45 16.86 -2.25
C SER A 84 6.98 16.77 -2.13
N ALA A 85 7.57 17.32 -1.06
CA ALA A 85 9.01 17.25 -0.83
C ALA A 85 9.50 15.80 -0.60
N ALA A 86 8.71 14.98 0.09
CA ALA A 86 9.02 13.57 0.30
C ALA A 86 8.91 12.78 -1.01
N VAL A 87 7.87 13.05 -1.81
CA VAL A 87 7.71 12.48 -3.15
C VAL A 87 8.90 12.86 -4.05
N TRP A 88 9.31 14.13 -4.04
CA TRP A 88 10.45 14.61 -4.81
C TRP A 88 11.75 13.91 -4.39
N SER A 89 11.95 13.70 -3.09
CA SER A 89 13.11 12.96 -2.56
C SER A 89 13.16 11.50 -3.04
N ASP A 90 12.01 10.82 -3.09
CA ASP A 90 11.92 9.48 -3.69
C ASP A 90 12.21 9.51 -5.20
N MET A 91 11.65 10.48 -5.92
CA MET A 91 11.90 10.67 -7.35
C MET A 91 13.40 10.92 -7.64
N ALA A 92 14.08 11.70 -6.82
CA ALA A 92 15.52 11.95 -6.95
C ALA A 92 16.34 10.66 -6.72
N ARG A 93 15.96 9.83 -5.75
CA ARG A 93 16.57 8.51 -5.54
C ARG A 93 16.36 7.60 -6.75
N VAL A 94 15.15 7.55 -7.30
CA VAL A 94 14.81 6.77 -8.51
C VAL A 94 15.67 7.22 -9.69
N ALA A 95 15.76 8.53 -9.94
CA ALA A 95 16.61 9.09 -10.98
C ALA A 95 18.09 8.71 -10.78
N SER A 96 18.60 8.80 -9.56
CA SER A 96 19.99 8.41 -9.26
C SER A 96 20.26 6.95 -9.60
N THR A 97 19.36 6.03 -9.25
CA THR A 97 19.48 4.60 -9.58
C THR A 97 19.45 4.37 -11.09
N LEU A 98 18.51 5.01 -11.81
CA LEU A 98 18.41 4.85 -13.26
C LEU A 98 19.60 5.45 -14.01
N ASN A 99 20.13 6.59 -13.56
CA ASN A 99 21.33 7.20 -14.14
C ASN A 99 22.56 6.29 -13.99
N GLU A 100 22.77 5.70 -12.81
CA GLU A 100 23.89 4.77 -12.55
C GLU A 100 23.79 3.55 -13.48
N ILE A 101 22.60 2.93 -13.53
CA ILE A 101 22.38 1.76 -14.39
C ILE A 101 22.58 2.11 -15.87
N ALA A 102 22.01 3.22 -16.33
CA ALA A 102 22.12 3.65 -17.73
C ALA A 102 23.58 3.93 -18.14
N ALA A 103 24.39 4.48 -17.22
CA ALA A 103 25.79 4.77 -17.49
C ALA A 103 26.66 3.50 -17.50
N GLU A 104 26.46 2.59 -16.54
CA GLU A 104 27.43 1.52 -16.25
C GLU A 104 27.09 0.15 -16.85
N ILE A 105 25.81 -0.14 -17.06
CA ILE A 105 25.35 -1.50 -17.37
C ILE A 105 24.82 -1.56 -18.81
N HIS A 106 25.47 -2.38 -19.64
CA HIS A 106 25.13 -2.54 -21.06
C HIS A 106 24.97 -4.00 -21.49
N THR A 107 25.39 -4.95 -20.64
CA THR A 107 25.49 -6.36 -20.99
C THR A 107 25.06 -7.25 -19.82
N PRO A 108 24.70 -8.52 -20.07
CA PRO A 108 24.31 -9.45 -19.01
C PRO A 108 25.46 -9.74 -18.04
N LYS A 109 26.70 -9.69 -18.53
CA LYS A 109 27.90 -9.85 -17.70
C LYS A 109 28.04 -8.73 -16.66
N GLN A 110 27.76 -7.48 -17.05
CA GLN A 110 27.79 -6.34 -16.15
C GLN A 110 26.64 -6.41 -15.13
N ALA A 111 25.43 -6.77 -15.56
CA ALA A 111 24.29 -7.00 -14.67
C ALA A 111 24.59 -8.09 -13.62
N LYS A 112 25.20 -9.21 -14.04
CA LYS A 112 25.66 -10.27 -13.13
C LYS A 112 26.68 -9.75 -12.12
N ALA A 113 27.67 -8.98 -12.56
CA ALA A 113 28.69 -8.39 -11.69
C ALA A 113 28.08 -7.39 -10.69
N TYR A 114 27.12 -6.58 -11.12
CA TYR A 114 26.35 -5.68 -10.26
C TYR A 114 25.62 -6.49 -9.17
N GLY A 115 24.89 -7.52 -9.58
CA GLY A 115 24.21 -8.45 -8.69
C GLY A 115 25.13 -9.09 -7.65
N GLN A 116 26.33 -9.53 -8.08
CA GLN A 116 27.33 -10.14 -7.19
C GLN A 116 27.84 -9.17 -6.12
N LYS A 117 27.99 -7.88 -6.44
CA LYS A 117 28.33 -6.84 -5.45
C LYS A 117 27.21 -6.70 -4.43
N LYS A 118 25.94 -6.63 -4.87
CA LYS A 118 24.78 -6.56 -3.97
C LYS A 118 24.62 -7.81 -3.11
N LEU A 119 24.92 -8.98 -3.64
CA LEU A 119 24.86 -10.24 -2.91
C LEU A 119 25.74 -10.24 -1.65
N GLN A 120 26.84 -9.49 -1.64
CA GLN A 120 27.72 -9.38 -0.46
C GLN A 120 27.01 -8.78 0.76
N TYR A 121 26.02 -7.91 0.57
CA TYR A 121 25.20 -7.41 1.66
C TYR A 121 24.47 -8.55 2.39
N TYR A 122 23.94 -9.53 1.64
CA TYR A 122 23.20 -10.65 2.22
C TYR A 122 24.11 -11.66 2.91
N LYS A 123 25.37 -11.80 2.46
CA LYS A 123 26.36 -12.69 3.09
C LYS A 123 26.70 -12.29 4.53
N THR A 124 26.62 -10.99 4.85
CA THR A 124 27.09 -10.44 6.14
C THR A 124 26.00 -10.35 7.20
N LYS A 125 24.74 -10.65 6.88
CA LYS A 125 23.60 -10.50 7.81
C LYS A 125 23.03 -11.84 8.26
N GLY A 126 22.91 -12.00 9.58
CA GLY A 126 22.63 -13.30 10.23
C GLY A 126 21.15 -13.70 10.38
N THR A 127 20.19 -12.97 9.80
CA THR A 127 18.77 -13.37 9.93
C THR A 127 18.45 -14.52 8.97
N VAL A 128 17.56 -15.43 9.37
CA VAL A 128 17.07 -16.56 8.53
C VAL A 128 16.60 -16.08 7.14
N ARG A 129 15.81 -15.00 7.07
CA ARG A 129 15.33 -14.43 5.79
C ARG A 129 16.47 -13.97 4.89
N THR A 130 17.48 -13.31 5.44
CA THR A 130 18.63 -12.82 4.67
C THR A 130 19.49 -13.98 4.16
N GLN A 131 19.73 -15.00 4.99
CA GLN A 131 20.45 -16.21 4.58
C GLN A 131 19.72 -16.95 3.46
N MET A 132 18.41 -17.15 3.60
CA MET A 132 17.59 -17.74 2.54
C MET A 132 17.71 -16.96 1.22
N ARG A 133 17.60 -15.63 1.28
CA ARG A 133 17.78 -14.77 0.11
C ARG A 133 19.16 -14.88 -0.52
N TYR A 134 20.21 -14.97 0.29
CA TYR A 134 21.56 -15.23 -0.22
C TYR A 134 21.64 -16.57 -0.94
N GLU A 135 21.19 -17.65 -0.31
CA GLU A 135 21.31 -19.00 -0.84
C GLU A 135 20.58 -19.18 -2.18
N VAL A 136 19.37 -18.63 -2.32
CA VAL A 136 18.59 -18.79 -3.57
C VAL A 136 19.05 -17.86 -4.70
N THR A 137 19.79 -16.79 -4.39
CA THR A 137 20.25 -15.81 -5.39
C THR A 137 21.72 -15.96 -5.77
N LYS A 138 22.52 -16.74 -5.03
CA LYS A 138 23.97 -16.83 -5.24
C LYS A 138 24.39 -17.29 -6.64
N ASP A 139 23.61 -18.20 -7.24
CA ASP A 139 23.88 -18.75 -8.56
C ASP A 139 23.23 -17.94 -9.69
N LYS A 140 22.35 -17.00 -9.34
CA LYS A 140 21.60 -16.11 -10.23
C LYS A 140 21.62 -14.65 -9.74
N PRO A 141 22.80 -14.07 -9.46
CA PRO A 141 22.90 -12.79 -8.76
C PRO A 141 22.36 -11.62 -9.59
N GLU A 142 22.29 -11.74 -10.91
CA GLU A 142 21.66 -10.75 -11.81
C GLU A 142 20.19 -10.45 -11.45
N TYR A 143 19.49 -11.35 -10.75
CA TYR A 143 18.15 -11.05 -10.21
C TYR A 143 18.15 -9.82 -9.29
N LEU A 144 19.21 -9.63 -8.49
CA LEU A 144 19.32 -8.47 -7.59
C LEU A 144 19.49 -7.16 -8.37
N PHE A 145 20.04 -7.20 -9.58
CA PHE A 145 20.04 -6.06 -10.49
C PHE A 145 18.66 -5.87 -11.11
N LEU A 146 18.13 -6.93 -11.73
CA LEU A 146 16.93 -6.89 -12.55
C LEU A 146 15.67 -6.57 -11.74
N GLY A 147 15.37 -7.40 -10.74
CA GLY A 147 14.13 -7.32 -9.97
C GLY A 147 14.13 -6.25 -8.88
N ILE A 148 15.28 -6.00 -8.25
CA ILE A 148 15.33 -5.14 -7.06
C ILE A 148 15.61 -3.68 -7.41
N ASP A 149 16.47 -3.41 -8.38
CA ASP A 149 16.86 -2.04 -8.73
C ASP A 149 16.26 -1.56 -10.04
N LEU A 150 16.51 -2.27 -11.14
CA LEU A 150 16.09 -1.82 -12.47
C LEU A 150 14.56 -1.76 -12.58
N LEU A 151 13.88 -2.89 -12.39
CA LEU A 151 12.42 -2.96 -12.50
C LEU A 151 11.72 -2.04 -11.51
N GLY A 152 12.14 -2.06 -10.24
CA GLY A 152 11.53 -1.21 -9.21
C GLY A 152 11.69 0.29 -9.48
N ALA A 153 12.85 0.73 -9.98
CA ALA A 153 13.07 2.13 -10.31
C ALA A 153 12.31 2.56 -11.57
N MET A 154 12.27 1.71 -12.61
CA MET A 154 11.48 1.99 -13.82
C MET A 154 9.98 2.05 -13.52
N ALA A 155 9.46 1.07 -12.76
CA ALA A 155 8.05 1.06 -12.36
C ALA A 155 7.69 2.30 -11.54
N ARG A 156 8.54 2.70 -10.58
CA ARG A 156 8.28 3.92 -9.80
C ARG A 156 8.32 5.19 -10.67
N ALA A 157 9.20 5.27 -11.66
CA ALA A 157 9.17 6.40 -12.60
C ALA A 157 7.86 6.40 -13.41
N ASP A 158 7.43 5.22 -13.87
CA ASP A 158 6.19 5.06 -14.63
C ASP A 158 4.94 5.44 -13.81
N GLU A 159 4.89 5.07 -12.52
CA GLU A 159 3.84 5.48 -11.57
C GLU A 159 3.68 7.02 -11.49
N TYR A 160 4.76 7.77 -11.71
CA TYR A 160 4.74 9.25 -11.73
C TYR A 160 4.37 9.84 -13.10
N GLY A 161 4.19 9.01 -14.14
CA GLY A 161 4.04 9.43 -15.53
C GLY A 161 5.37 9.90 -16.16
N LEU A 162 6.49 9.40 -15.64
CA LEU A 162 7.84 9.73 -16.08
C LEU A 162 8.53 8.50 -16.68
N LYS A 163 9.65 8.75 -17.35
CA LYS A 163 10.61 7.74 -17.80
C LYS A 163 12.02 8.29 -17.73
N HIS A 164 13.02 7.43 -17.87
CA HIS A 164 14.40 7.88 -17.99
C HIS A 164 14.69 8.39 -19.41
N LYS A 165 15.63 9.32 -19.60
CA LYS A 165 16.04 9.81 -20.93
C LYS A 165 16.66 8.70 -21.81
N ASP A 166 17.25 7.69 -21.16
CA ASP A 166 17.81 6.49 -21.80
C ASP A 166 16.85 5.29 -21.72
N ASP A 167 15.53 5.54 -21.72
CA ASP A 167 14.46 4.55 -21.53
C ASP A 167 14.64 3.28 -22.38
N LYS A 168 14.89 3.47 -23.69
CA LYS A 168 15.08 2.37 -24.65
C LYS A 168 16.22 1.44 -24.23
N HIS A 169 17.29 1.99 -23.68
CA HIS A 169 18.43 1.20 -23.18
C HIS A 169 18.03 0.37 -21.97
N LEU A 170 17.31 0.97 -21.02
CA LEU A 170 16.86 0.29 -19.80
C LEU A 170 15.87 -0.85 -20.11
N HIS A 171 14.91 -0.61 -21.00
CA HIS A 171 14.02 -1.66 -21.52
C HIS A 171 14.81 -2.78 -22.21
N ASN A 172 15.81 -2.42 -23.04
CA ASN A 172 16.69 -3.43 -23.67
C ASN A 172 17.50 -4.24 -22.66
N LEU A 173 17.85 -3.71 -21.48
CA LEU A 173 18.50 -4.47 -20.42
C LEU A 173 17.56 -5.52 -19.82
N ILE A 174 16.28 -5.19 -19.62
CA ILE A 174 15.26 -6.16 -19.12
C ILE A 174 15.11 -7.32 -20.11
N ARG A 175 14.97 -7.02 -21.41
CA ARG A 175 14.73 -8.01 -22.48
C ARG A 175 15.87 -9.00 -22.71
N GLN A 176 17.04 -8.76 -22.12
CA GLN A 176 18.16 -9.70 -22.17
C GLN A 176 18.00 -10.87 -21.20
N PHE A 177 16.96 -10.87 -20.36
CA PHE A 177 16.69 -11.90 -19.36
C PHE A 177 15.28 -12.44 -19.51
N ASP A 178 15.12 -13.76 -19.45
CA ASP A 178 13.83 -14.39 -19.21
C ASP A 178 13.51 -14.30 -17.71
N PHE A 179 12.41 -13.64 -17.33
CA PHE A 179 12.06 -13.47 -15.93
C PHE A 179 11.31 -14.68 -15.35
N LYS A 180 10.72 -15.53 -16.20
CA LYS A 180 9.90 -16.67 -15.77
C LYS A 180 10.64 -17.61 -14.80
N PRO A 181 11.93 -17.98 -15.02
CA PRO A 181 12.67 -18.81 -14.07
C PRO A 181 12.90 -18.19 -12.68
N TYR A 182 12.78 -16.87 -12.53
CA TYR A 182 12.81 -16.22 -11.21
C TYR A 182 11.42 -16.26 -10.58
N ALA A 183 10.39 -15.98 -11.37
CA ALA A 183 9.01 -15.92 -10.94
C ALA A 183 8.44 -17.29 -10.53
N THR A 184 8.87 -18.38 -11.17
CA THR A 184 8.29 -19.71 -10.94
C THR A 184 9.14 -20.64 -10.07
N ASP A 185 10.29 -20.17 -9.57
CA ASP A 185 11.18 -20.96 -8.71
C ASP A 185 10.63 -21.00 -7.27
N PRO A 186 10.30 -22.19 -6.72
CA PRO A 186 9.71 -22.29 -5.38
C PRO A 186 10.58 -21.72 -4.26
N GLU A 187 11.91 -21.82 -4.38
CA GLU A 187 12.82 -21.30 -3.36
C GLU A 187 12.94 -19.77 -3.47
N MET A 188 12.89 -19.23 -4.69
CA MET A 188 12.75 -17.79 -4.91
C MET A 188 11.44 -17.26 -4.32
N ILE A 189 10.32 -17.95 -4.55
CA ILE A 189 9.01 -17.58 -3.97
C ILE A 189 9.08 -17.57 -2.44
N LYS A 190 9.67 -18.59 -1.80
CA LYS A 190 9.80 -18.62 -0.33
C LYS A 190 10.64 -17.47 0.23
N ALA A 191 11.65 -17.02 -0.52
CA ALA A 191 12.58 -15.96 -0.11
C ALA A 191 12.12 -14.53 -0.44
N TRP A 192 11.36 -14.39 -1.52
CA TRP A 192 11.06 -13.13 -2.21
C TRP A 192 9.58 -12.94 -2.57
N ALA A 193 8.66 -13.76 -2.02
CA ALA A 193 7.21 -13.76 -2.31
C ALA A 193 6.62 -12.39 -2.72
N ALA A 194 6.63 -11.43 -1.80
CA ALA A 194 6.11 -10.09 -2.06
C ALA A 194 6.87 -9.32 -3.14
N GLN A 195 8.20 -9.40 -3.17
CA GLN A 195 9.00 -8.74 -4.20
C GLN A 195 8.69 -9.30 -5.58
N LEU A 196 8.62 -10.62 -5.72
CA LEU A 196 8.28 -11.27 -6.99
C LEU A 196 6.87 -10.91 -7.44
N ALA A 197 5.89 -10.88 -6.52
CA ALA A 197 4.55 -10.43 -6.84
C ALA A 197 4.56 -9.01 -7.42
N ASN A 198 5.28 -8.06 -6.80
CA ASN A 198 5.39 -6.71 -7.37
C ASN A 198 6.06 -6.73 -8.76
N GLN A 199 7.16 -7.47 -8.89
CA GLN A 199 7.98 -7.51 -10.10
C GLN A 199 7.23 -8.07 -11.31
N VAL A 200 6.42 -9.11 -11.14
CA VAL A 200 5.67 -9.69 -12.28
C VAL A 200 4.57 -8.75 -12.79
N TYR A 201 3.94 -7.97 -11.91
CA TYR A 201 3.00 -6.93 -12.33
C TYR A 201 3.71 -5.71 -12.91
N TRP A 202 4.87 -5.31 -12.38
CA TRP A 202 5.69 -4.26 -12.98
C TRP A 202 6.12 -4.60 -14.40
N LEU A 203 6.52 -5.85 -14.65
CA LEU A 203 6.86 -6.31 -16.00
C LEU A 203 5.67 -6.19 -16.96
N ARG A 204 4.46 -6.52 -16.52
CA ARG A 204 3.23 -6.34 -17.30
C ARG A 204 2.93 -4.85 -17.54
N GLN A 205 3.02 -4.02 -16.50
CA GLN A 205 2.73 -2.57 -16.56
C GLN A 205 3.70 -1.81 -17.47
N LEU A 206 4.97 -2.24 -17.50
CA LEU A 206 6.02 -1.70 -18.37
C LEU A 206 6.00 -2.27 -19.80
N ASP A 207 5.04 -3.15 -20.14
CA ASP A 207 4.93 -3.83 -21.44
C ASP A 207 6.19 -4.63 -21.81
N GLU A 208 6.76 -5.37 -20.84
CA GLU A 208 7.99 -6.14 -21.01
C GLU A 208 7.76 -7.65 -21.10
N GLN A 209 7.20 -8.25 -20.05
CA GLN A 209 6.89 -9.68 -19.99
C GLN A 209 5.62 -9.88 -19.18
N ASP A 210 4.73 -10.77 -19.63
CA ASP A 210 3.57 -11.17 -18.84
C ASP A 210 3.77 -12.57 -18.28
N VAL A 211 4.17 -12.63 -17.01
CA VAL A 211 4.42 -13.87 -16.26
C VAL A 211 3.61 -13.92 -14.96
N VAL A 212 2.55 -13.12 -14.86
CA VAL A 212 1.74 -13.03 -13.63
C VAL A 212 1.00 -14.33 -13.36
N ASP A 213 0.36 -14.92 -14.38
CA ASP A 213 -0.41 -16.17 -14.21
C ASP A 213 0.51 -17.34 -13.86
N ASP A 214 1.69 -17.39 -14.49
CA ASP A 214 2.75 -18.35 -14.18
C ASP A 214 3.21 -18.21 -12.72
N PHE A 215 3.42 -16.97 -12.26
CA PHE A 215 3.78 -16.68 -10.86
C PHE A 215 2.68 -17.09 -9.90
N ILE A 216 1.41 -16.75 -10.16
CA ILE A 216 0.28 -17.11 -9.28
C ILE A 216 0.17 -18.63 -9.15
N LEU A 217 0.28 -19.36 -10.26
CA LEU A 217 0.25 -20.82 -10.25
C LEU A 217 1.43 -21.40 -9.44
N ALA A 218 2.64 -20.89 -9.66
CA ALA A 218 3.83 -21.32 -8.93
C ALA A 218 3.73 -20.97 -7.44
N PHE A 219 3.15 -19.81 -7.10
CA PHE A 219 2.94 -19.34 -5.74
C PHE A 219 1.99 -20.28 -4.99
N GLN A 220 0.82 -20.58 -5.57
CA GLN A 220 -0.16 -21.52 -5.00
C GLN A 220 0.43 -22.92 -4.84
N THR A 221 1.24 -23.37 -5.80
CA THR A 221 1.93 -24.67 -5.73
C THR A 221 3.02 -24.69 -4.64
N THR A 222 3.71 -23.56 -4.43
CA THR A 222 4.75 -23.43 -3.40
C THR A 222 4.15 -23.33 -1.99
N TYR A 223 2.97 -22.74 -1.88
CA TYR A 223 2.25 -22.50 -0.62
C TYR A 223 0.82 -23.08 -0.63
N PRO A 224 0.65 -24.40 -0.82
CA PRO A 224 -0.68 -24.99 -0.83
C PRO A 224 -1.34 -24.86 0.55
N ASP A 225 -2.60 -24.41 0.58
CA ASP A 225 -3.34 -24.13 1.83
C ASP A 225 -3.39 -25.33 2.79
N SER A 226 -3.44 -26.54 2.25
CA SER A 226 -3.44 -27.77 3.05
C SER A 226 -2.16 -27.99 3.87
N GLN A 227 -1.08 -27.26 3.57
CA GLN A 227 0.21 -27.37 4.25
C GLN A 227 0.48 -26.22 5.23
N ASP A 228 -0.45 -25.29 5.46
CA ASP A 228 -0.24 -24.13 6.32
C ASP A 228 0.18 -24.48 7.76
N LYS A 229 -0.28 -25.63 8.26
CA LYS A 229 0.08 -26.16 9.59
C LYS A 229 1.54 -26.61 9.69
N GLN A 230 2.20 -26.85 8.57
CA GLN A 230 3.60 -27.29 8.50
C GLN A 230 4.56 -26.10 8.37
N LEU A 231 4.04 -24.91 8.02
CA LEU A 231 4.82 -23.70 7.91
C LEU A 231 5.18 -23.19 9.31
N SER A 232 6.43 -22.75 9.49
CA SER A 232 6.76 -21.85 10.61
C SER A 232 6.02 -20.52 10.48
N ASP A 233 5.90 -19.75 11.58
CA ASP A 233 5.23 -18.45 11.53
C ASP A 233 5.90 -17.48 10.55
N GLN A 234 7.22 -17.53 10.42
CA GLN A 234 7.93 -16.74 9.41
C GLN A 234 7.58 -17.14 7.97
N GLN A 235 7.41 -18.45 7.70
CA GLN A 235 7.02 -18.93 6.37
C GLN A 235 5.54 -18.64 6.08
N TYR A 236 4.68 -18.81 7.08
CA TYR A 236 3.27 -18.46 6.99
C TYR A 236 3.10 -16.97 6.75
N ALA A 237 3.76 -16.11 7.53
CA ALA A 237 3.77 -14.67 7.30
C ALA A 237 4.29 -14.30 5.91
N ASN A 238 5.33 -14.97 5.39
CA ASN A 238 5.80 -14.75 4.02
C ASN A 238 4.74 -15.12 2.96
N LYS A 239 3.96 -16.19 3.18
CA LYS A 239 2.82 -16.55 2.33
C LYS A 239 1.78 -15.43 2.34
N ILE A 240 1.33 -15.00 3.52
CA ILE A 240 0.32 -13.93 3.64
C ILE A 240 0.82 -12.64 2.97
N TYR A 241 2.09 -12.30 3.20
CA TYR A 241 2.75 -11.15 2.58
C TYR A 241 2.82 -11.26 1.05
N GLY A 242 3.00 -12.47 0.51
CA GLY A 242 2.91 -12.69 -0.94
C GLY A 242 1.50 -12.46 -1.48
N LEU A 243 0.47 -12.96 -0.78
CA LEU A 243 -0.93 -12.79 -1.15
C LEU A 243 -1.35 -11.32 -1.15
N THR A 244 -0.98 -10.55 -0.12
CA THR A 244 -1.28 -9.10 -0.06
C THR A 244 -0.58 -8.34 -1.19
N HIS A 245 0.65 -8.71 -1.53
CA HIS A 245 1.38 -8.05 -2.61
C HIS A 245 0.89 -8.41 -4.01
N ILE A 246 0.26 -9.57 -4.24
CA ILE A 246 -0.47 -9.84 -5.48
C ILE A 246 -1.59 -8.80 -5.67
N VAL A 247 -2.36 -8.55 -4.61
CA VAL A 247 -3.44 -7.54 -4.60
C VAL A 247 -2.88 -6.13 -4.76
N PHE A 248 -1.84 -5.76 -4.02
CA PHE A 248 -1.28 -4.41 -4.09
C PHE A 248 -0.66 -4.11 -5.44
N ALA A 249 0.06 -5.06 -6.04
CA ALA A 249 0.67 -4.86 -7.34
C ALA A 249 -0.39 -4.75 -8.44
N ALA A 250 -1.47 -5.54 -8.36
CA ALA A 250 -2.64 -5.42 -9.24
C ALA A 250 -3.34 -4.05 -9.11
N SER A 251 -3.36 -3.47 -7.91
CA SER A 251 -3.92 -2.13 -7.65
C SER A 251 -3.02 -0.97 -8.10
N GLU A 252 -1.90 -1.25 -8.77
CA GLU A 252 -0.84 -0.27 -9.07
C GLU A 252 -0.37 0.47 -7.80
N TYR A 253 -0.23 -0.26 -6.69
CA TYR A 253 0.08 0.28 -5.36
C TYR A 253 -0.91 1.37 -4.91
N TYR A 254 -2.17 0.98 -4.75
CA TYR A 254 -3.27 1.81 -4.23
C TYR A 254 -3.73 2.94 -5.17
N GLN A 255 -3.31 2.90 -6.43
CA GLN A 255 -3.72 3.89 -7.42
C GLN A 255 -5.08 3.57 -8.03
N GLN A 256 -5.44 2.28 -8.06
CA GLN A 256 -6.70 1.79 -8.59
C GLN A 256 -7.43 0.89 -7.58
N PRO A 257 -8.77 0.90 -7.54
CA PRO A 257 -9.51 -0.18 -6.88
C PRO A 257 -9.27 -1.50 -7.62
N ILE A 258 -9.57 -2.64 -6.98
CA ILE A 258 -9.45 -3.95 -7.61
C ILE A 258 -10.81 -4.63 -7.77
N ASP A 259 -10.94 -5.47 -8.81
CA ASP A 259 -12.11 -6.34 -8.95
C ASP A 259 -12.04 -7.48 -7.92
N ASN A 260 -13.06 -7.56 -7.08
CA ASN A 260 -13.14 -8.60 -6.05
C ASN A 260 -13.26 -10.02 -6.63
N LYS A 261 -13.72 -10.17 -7.88
CA LYS A 261 -13.90 -11.47 -8.53
C LYS A 261 -12.58 -12.07 -8.98
N GLU A 262 -11.67 -11.24 -9.48
CA GLU A 262 -10.35 -11.66 -9.95
C GLU A 262 -9.53 -12.30 -8.82
N PHE A 263 -9.58 -11.69 -7.63
CA PHE A 263 -8.84 -12.13 -6.45
C PHE A 263 -9.69 -12.85 -5.41
N ALA A 264 -10.87 -13.37 -5.81
CA ALA A 264 -11.81 -14.03 -4.90
C ALA A 264 -11.13 -15.14 -4.06
N TRP A 265 -10.25 -15.93 -4.67
CA TRP A 265 -9.52 -17.01 -4.01
C TRP A 265 -8.60 -16.52 -2.86
N ILE A 266 -8.06 -15.30 -2.95
CA ILE A 266 -7.27 -14.68 -1.88
C ILE A 266 -8.18 -14.28 -0.72
N TYR A 267 -9.33 -13.69 -1.03
CA TYR A 267 -10.31 -13.29 0.00
C TYR A 267 -10.94 -14.48 0.70
N ASP A 268 -11.31 -15.52 -0.04
CA ASP A 268 -11.81 -16.77 0.52
C ASP A 268 -10.78 -17.41 1.47
N TYR A 269 -9.50 -17.33 1.09
CA TYR A 269 -8.41 -17.79 1.95
C TYR A 269 -8.27 -16.93 3.22
N PHE A 270 -8.30 -15.60 3.09
CA PHE A 270 -8.21 -14.69 4.24
C PHE A 270 -9.40 -14.87 5.20
N ASP A 271 -10.64 -14.90 4.68
CA ASP A 271 -11.85 -15.10 5.49
C ASP A 271 -11.80 -16.44 6.25
N LYS A 272 -11.36 -17.51 5.60
CA LYS A 272 -11.25 -18.83 6.22
C LYS A 272 -10.15 -18.92 7.29
N ASN A 273 -9.11 -18.11 7.18
CA ASN A 273 -7.90 -18.23 7.99
C ASN A 273 -7.61 -17.01 8.87
N ILE A 274 -8.55 -16.08 9.02
CA ILE A 274 -8.29 -14.80 9.70
C ILE A 274 -7.73 -15.00 11.11
N GLU A 275 -8.25 -15.93 11.91
CA GLU A 275 -7.71 -16.21 13.25
C GLU A 275 -6.21 -16.60 13.23
N GLN A 276 -5.80 -17.42 12.26
CA GLN A 276 -4.39 -17.80 12.10
C GLN A 276 -3.55 -16.63 11.60
N ILE A 277 -4.09 -15.80 10.70
CA ILE A 277 -3.41 -14.60 10.20
C ILE A 277 -3.13 -13.64 11.35
N LEU A 278 -4.14 -13.32 12.18
CA LEU A 278 -3.99 -12.38 13.29
C LEU A 278 -3.01 -12.87 14.37
N THR A 279 -2.89 -14.19 14.56
CA THR A 279 -2.06 -14.78 15.63
C THR A 279 -0.65 -15.13 15.20
N ARG A 280 -0.43 -15.43 13.91
CA ARG A 280 0.85 -15.95 13.39
C ARG A 280 1.61 -14.96 12.52
N THR A 281 1.05 -13.77 12.28
CA THR A 281 1.69 -12.74 11.47
C THR A 281 1.92 -11.45 12.25
N LYS A 282 2.71 -10.56 11.66
CA LYS A 282 3.07 -9.26 12.24
C LYS A 282 2.02 -8.22 11.89
N GLU A 283 1.97 -7.13 12.64
CA GLU A 283 0.97 -6.09 12.48
C GLU A 283 1.05 -5.40 11.10
N ASP A 284 2.22 -5.32 10.47
CA ASP A 284 2.30 -4.85 9.09
C ASP A 284 1.56 -5.79 8.13
N VAL A 285 1.78 -7.09 8.23
CA VAL A 285 1.06 -8.11 7.43
C VAL A 285 -0.45 -8.08 7.68
N VAL A 286 -0.88 -7.98 8.95
CA VAL A 286 -2.30 -7.82 9.31
C VAL A 286 -2.90 -6.57 8.68
N ALA A 287 -2.17 -5.45 8.73
CA ALA A 287 -2.63 -4.21 8.12
C ALA A 287 -2.77 -4.33 6.60
N GLU A 288 -1.84 -5.04 5.95
CA GLU A 288 -1.91 -5.28 4.51
C GLU A 288 -3.10 -6.15 4.09
N VAL A 289 -3.46 -7.15 4.90
CA VAL A 289 -4.67 -7.94 4.70
C VAL A 289 -5.89 -7.03 4.74
N GLY A 290 -6.03 -6.18 5.77
CA GLY A 290 -7.15 -5.25 5.86
C GLY A 290 -7.21 -4.25 4.68
N ILE A 291 -6.07 -3.69 4.27
CA ILE A 291 -6.00 -2.80 3.10
C ILE A 291 -6.41 -3.53 1.81
N SER A 292 -6.13 -4.83 1.69
CA SER A 292 -6.58 -5.63 0.55
C SER A 292 -8.11 -5.70 0.45
N TYR A 293 -8.86 -5.68 1.57
CA TYR A 293 -10.32 -5.59 1.56
C TYR A 293 -10.81 -4.18 1.19
N LEU A 294 -10.13 -3.14 1.68
CA LEU A 294 -10.43 -1.75 1.35
C LEU A 294 -10.28 -1.47 -0.16
N LEU A 295 -9.24 -2.02 -0.78
CA LEU A 295 -9.02 -1.94 -2.23
C LEU A 295 -10.11 -2.60 -3.07
N ALA A 296 -10.70 -3.69 -2.56
CA ALA A 296 -11.81 -4.40 -3.20
C ALA A 296 -13.20 -3.85 -2.83
N GLY A 297 -13.28 -2.78 -2.05
CA GLY A 297 -14.54 -2.21 -1.58
C GLY A 297 -15.35 -3.14 -0.66
N LYS A 298 -14.71 -4.13 -0.02
CA LYS A 298 -15.35 -5.09 0.91
C LYS A 298 -15.49 -4.50 2.32
N LEU A 299 -16.20 -3.37 2.43
CA LEU A 299 -16.26 -2.55 3.64
C LEU A 299 -17.02 -3.22 4.81
N ASP A 300 -17.98 -4.10 4.52
CA ASP A 300 -18.78 -4.79 5.54
C ASP A 300 -18.18 -6.16 5.95
N SER A 301 -16.94 -6.46 5.53
CA SER A 301 -16.31 -7.74 5.83
C SER A 301 -15.95 -7.87 7.31
N PRO A 302 -16.31 -8.97 8.00
CA PRO A 302 -15.82 -9.26 9.35
C PRO A 302 -14.29 -9.29 9.42
N THR A 303 -13.64 -9.84 8.38
CA THR A 303 -12.18 -9.87 8.27
C THR A 303 -11.57 -8.47 8.28
N LEU A 304 -12.20 -7.50 7.59
CA LEU A 304 -11.75 -6.11 7.66
C LEU A 304 -11.88 -5.55 9.07
N ALA A 305 -13.04 -5.76 9.71
CA ALA A 305 -13.28 -5.28 11.07
C ALA A 305 -12.27 -5.88 12.08
N ASP A 306 -11.96 -7.16 11.95
CA ASP A 306 -10.98 -7.87 12.79
C ASP A 306 -9.58 -7.30 12.59
N THR A 307 -9.13 -7.10 11.34
CA THR A 307 -7.81 -6.49 11.08
C THR A 307 -7.73 -5.07 11.63
N GLN A 308 -8.75 -4.24 11.46
CA GLN A 308 -8.79 -2.88 12.01
C GLN A 308 -8.73 -2.90 13.54
N ALA A 309 -9.50 -3.78 14.19
CA ALA A 309 -9.50 -3.92 15.64
C ALA A 309 -8.14 -4.37 16.17
N THR A 310 -7.52 -5.37 15.53
CA THR A 310 -6.18 -5.85 15.89
C THR A 310 -5.14 -4.74 15.79
N ILE A 311 -5.15 -3.97 14.70
CA ILE A 311 -4.18 -2.89 14.51
C ILE A 311 -4.41 -1.75 15.49
N ALA A 312 -5.66 -1.34 15.72
CA ALA A 312 -5.98 -0.32 16.72
C ALA A 312 -5.53 -0.74 18.13
N HIS A 313 -5.70 -2.01 18.50
CA HIS A 313 -5.24 -2.53 19.79
C HIS A 313 -3.71 -2.61 19.93
N ALA A 314 -2.97 -2.70 18.82
CA ALA A 314 -1.52 -2.77 18.84
C ALA A 314 -0.82 -1.41 19.07
N ILE A 315 -1.59 -0.31 19.04
CA ILE A 315 -1.04 1.04 19.22
C ILE A 315 -0.67 1.25 20.69
N ASP A 316 0.59 1.60 20.94
CA ASP A 316 0.98 2.15 22.23
C ASP A 316 0.52 3.61 22.30
N MET A 317 -0.54 3.88 23.07
CA MET A 317 -1.14 5.21 23.17
C MET A 317 -0.20 6.28 23.77
N LYS A 318 0.85 5.89 24.51
CA LYS A 318 1.84 6.83 25.06
C LYS A 318 2.92 7.17 24.05
N LYS A 319 3.34 6.20 23.24
CA LYS A 319 4.33 6.37 22.19
C LYS A 319 3.72 6.83 20.87
N GLY A 320 2.40 6.73 20.74
CA GLY A 320 1.64 7.13 19.58
C GLY A 320 2.00 6.35 18.33
N MET A 321 2.40 5.08 18.46
CA MET A 321 2.75 4.21 17.33
C MET A 321 2.73 2.73 17.75
N ILE A 322 2.76 1.83 16.76
CA ILE A 322 2.87 0.39 16.97
C ILE A 322 4.36 0.00 17.11
N PRO A 323 4.78 -0.67 18.20
CA PRO A 323 6.17 -1.11 18.41
C PRO A 323 6.59 -2.23 17.47
N SER A 324 7.89 -2.50 17.38
CA SER A 324 8.40 -3.69 16.69
C SER A 324 8.02 -4.97 17.43
N THR A 325 8.22 -6.14 16.79
CA THR A 325 8.01 -7.44 17.44
C THR A 325 8.87 -7.64 18.68
N ASP A 326 9.96 -6.89 18.82
CA ASP A 326 10.87 -6.93 19.97
C ASP A 326 10.57 -5.78 20.96
N GLY A 327 9.50 -5.01 20.74
CA GLY A 327 9.06 -3.91 21.60
C GLY A 327 9.74 -2.56 21.33
N ASP A 328 10.51 -2.42 20.26
CA ASP A 328 11.25 -1.19 19.93
C ASP A 328 10.40 -0.14 19.20
N PHE A 329 10.72 1.14 19.41
CA PHE A 329 10.03 2.30 18.86
C PHE A 329 10.92 3.13 17.90
N GLU A 330 11.99 2.55 17.32
CA GLU A 330 12.78 3.25 16.31
C GLU A 330 11.92 3.62 15.09
N LEU A 331 11.66 4.91 14.92
CA LEU A 331 10.79 5.46 13.86
C LEU A 331 11.11 4.90 12.47
N ARG A 332 12.39 4.91 12.10
CA ARG A 332 12.82 4.46 10.77
C ARG A 332 12.50 2.99 10.51
N LYS A 333 12.67 2.12 11.51
CA LYS A 333 12.32 0.68 11.38
C LYS A 333 10.81 0.45 11.45
N GLY A 334 10.08 1.31 12.17
CA GLY A 334 8.65 1.20 12.35
C GLY A 334 7.80 1.82 11.24
N GLU A 335 8.40 2.55 10.29
CA GLU A 335 7.68 3.34 9.29
C GLU A 335 6.68 2.52 8.46
N HIS A 336 7.10 1.42 7.82
CA HIS A 336 6.22 0.59 6.99
C HIS A 336 4.97 0.12 7.76
N ARG A 337 5.16 -0.42 8.96
CA ARG A 337 4.05 -0.90 9.82
C ARG A 337 3.08 0.22 10.15
N ASN A 338 3.60 1.38 10.51
CA ASN A 338 2.78 2.49 11.01
C ASN A 338 2.10 3.27 9.89
N VAL A 339 2.71 3.42 8.72
CA VAL A 339 2.02 4.03 7.57
C VAL A 339 0.87 3.16 7.09
N LEU A 340 1.03 1.83 7.09
CA LEU A 340 -0.06 0.90 6.78
C LEU A 340 -1.18 0.98 7.82
N ALA A 341 -0.84 1.12 9.11
CA ALA A 341 -1.84 1.32 10.15
C ALA A 341 -2.66 2.60 9.95
N ILE A 342 -2.01 3.72 9.60
CA ILE A 342 -2.71 4.97 9.26
C ILE A 342 -3.68 4.75 8.09
N MET A 343 -3.21 4.09 7.02
CA MET A 343 -4.02 3.81 5.83
C MET A 343 -5.21 2.90 6.14
N LEU A 344 -5.02 1.85 6.94
CA LEU A 344 -6.08 0.91 7.30
C LEU A 344 -7.17 1.57 8.16
N LEU A 345 -6.75 2.32 9.18
CA LEU A 345 -7.63 2.89 10.20
C LEU A 345 -8.33 4.16 9.71
N ASN A 346 -7.77 4.84 8.72
CA ASN A 346 -8.36 6.05 8.12
C ASN A 346 -8.23 6.04 6.59
N TRP A 347 -8.71 4.96 5.96
CA TRP A 347 -8.69 4.81 4.51
C TRP A 347 -9.41 5.94 3.79
N GLN A 348 -8.72 6.57 2.84
CA GLN A 348 -9.24 7.69 2.05
C GLN A 348 -9.53 7.31 0.59
N GLY A 349 -9.49 6.01 0.27
CA GLY A 349 -9.68 5.53 -1.10
C GLY A 349 -8.38 5.37 -1.88
N THR A 350 -8.53 5.13 -3.17
CA THR A 350 -7.44 4.99 -4.13
C THR A 350 -7.28 6.26 -4.94
N ASN A 351 -6.03 6.65 -5.19
CA ASN A 351 -5.73 7.80 -6.03
C ASN A 351 -4.54 7.49 -6.93
N ALA A 352 -4.75 7.53 -8.25
CA ALA A 352 -3.69 7.54 -9.25
C ALA A 352 -2.95 8.89 -9.23
N ALA A 353 -2.13 9.07 -8.19
CA ALA A 353 -1.41 10.27 -7.82
C ALA A 353 -0.13 9.91 -7.00
N PRO A 354 0.82 10.85 -6.88
CA PRO A 354 0.97 12.02 -7.72
C PRO A 354 1.44 11.62 -9.13
N THR A 355 0.95 12.30 -10.16
CA THR A 355 1.47 12.13 -11.52
C THR A 355 1.79 13.48 -12.15
N ILE A 356 2.75 13.52 -13.08
CA ILE A 356 3.14 14.77 -13.76
C ILE A 356 1.97 15.44 -14.48
N SER A 357 0.96 14.68 -14.91
CA SER A 357 -0.23 15.21 -15.58
C SER A 357 -1.25 15.80 -14.60
N LYS A 358 -1.48 15.17 -13.45
CA LYS A 358 -2.52 15.59 -12.51
C LYS A 358 -2.01 16.53 -11.41
N GLN A 359 -0.74 16.45 -11.04
CA GLN A 359 -0.11 17.27 -10.01
C GLN A 359 1.24 17.85 -10.50
N PRO A 360 1.27 18.63 -11.60
CA PRO A 360 2.51 19.10 -12.23
C PRO A 360 3.42 19.90 -11.28
N ALA A 361 2.87 20.56 -10.26
CA ALA A 361 3.64 21.30 -9.26
C ALA A 361 4.60 20.42 -8.44
N VAL A 362 4.28 19.14 -8.24
CA VAL A 362 5.18 18.16 -7.56
C VAL A 362 6.41 17.85 -8.43
N PHE A 363 6.30 18.10 -9.74
CA PHE A 363 7.27 17.73 -10.77
C PHE A 363 7.89 18.95 -11.47
N SER A 364 7.85 20.13 -10.85
CA SER A 364 8.39 21.37 -11.44
C SER A 364 9.88 21.29 -11.74
N ASP A 365 10.63 20.59 -10.87
CA ASP A 365 12.08 20.42 -10.98
C ASP A 365 12.42 18.93 -11.06
N LEU A 366 12.30 18.35 -12.26
CA LEU A 366 12.64 16.94 -12.46
C LEU A 366 14.13 16.68 -12.19
N PRO A 367 14.47 15.67 -11.36
CA PRO A 367 15.85 15.22 -11.21
C PRO A 367 16.45 14.81 -12.55
N TYR A 368 17.73 15.12 -12.75
CA TYR A 368 18.44 14.78 -13.98
C TYR A 368 18.25 13.32 -14.36
N GLY A 369 17.99 13.06 -15.64
CA GLY A 369 17.73 11.73 -16.17
C GLY A 369 16.26 11.42 -16.33
N LEU A 370 15.36 12.00 -15.52
CA LEU A 370 13.91 11.79 -15.68
C LEU A 370 13.29 12.81 -16.63
N VAL A 371 12.38 12.34 -17.48
CA VAL A 371 11.61 13.13 -18.44
C VAL A 371 10.15 12.66 -18.43
N LYS A 372 9.25 13.49 -18.93
CA LYS A 372 7.85 13.09 -19.14
C LYS A 372 7.77 11.91 -20.13
N LYS A 373 6.90 10.94 -19.84
CA LYS A 373 6.66 9.76 -20.70
C LYS A 373 6.15 10.16 -22.09
#